data_AF-A0A9E5NB22-F1
#
_entry.id   AF-A0A9E5NB22-F1
#
_cell.length_a   1.000
_cell.length_b   1.000
_cell.length_c   1.000
_cell.angle_alpha   90.00
_cell.angle_beta   90.00
_cell.angle_gamma   90.00
#
_symmetry.space_group_name_H-M   'P 1'
#
loop_
_entity.id
_entity.type
_entity.pdbx_description
1 polymer ?
#
loop_
_entity_poly.entity_id
_entity_poly.type
_entity_poly.pdbx_seq_one_letter_code
_entity_poly.pdbx_strand_id
1 'polypeptide(L)'
;MRVFLVSMALLLSLAGLAGAAPELMIYNGDTLIDRGGISMGEWGSGHVVESYDVHYIGPKVLRVLSQGYYQGGVLTLENPASFQAFVSDPNAYFEFLVKPGVVPRPSSATASRGGGGTAAQQTTGRVAFLLRSFRVILVTDKGQMIVDGWPLRRSTLIGGNWRRLSIPLSAFKSASSEPATLLTGLRFFANRADIFYIGQIRFVIDNSPIRVKVTAKPDRVDLGEKVTLEAEVDGGNAYTSVSWDFYEADGIQVDAQGPKVEWIYHIPGEHVVTCTVSDVLGTKETVTATTKVTAVAGGGS
;
A
#
# COMPACT_ATOMS: atom_id res chain seq x y z
N MET A 1 -18.91 -19.47 -60.14
CA MET A 1 -17.95 -18.37 -59.93
C MET A 1 -18.44 -17.56 -58.74
N ARG A 2 -17.90 -17.82 -57.53
CA ARG A 2 -18.27 -17.12 -56.29
C ARG A 2 -17.03 -16.41 -55.76
N VAL A 3 -17.12 -15.09 -55.69
CA VAL A 3 -16.06 -14.16 -55.28
C VAL A 3 -15.98 -14.17 -53.75
N PHE A 4 -14.79 -14.39 -53.20
CA PHE A 4 -14.49 -14.18 -51.78
C PHE A 4 -14.12 -12.71 -51.56
N LEU A 5 -14.87 -12.01 -50.72
CA LEU A 5 -14.50 -10.69 -50.18
C LEU A 5 -13.89 -10.90 -48.79
N VAL A 6 -12.57 -10.71 -48.69
CA VAL A 6 -11.85 -10.63 -47.41
C VAL A 6 -11.97 -9.20 -46.91
N SER A 7 -12.78 -8.98 -45.87
CA SER A 7 -12.82 -7.70 -45.15
C SER A 7 -11.67 -7.67 -44.14
N MET A 8 -10.66 -6.85 -44.41
CA MET A 8 -9.54 -6.58 -43.52
C MET A 8 -9.96 -5.49 -42.53
N ALA A 9 -10.27 -5.88 -41.30
CA ALA A 9 -10.55 -4.94 -40.21
C ALA A 9 -9.23 -4.31 -39.74
N LEU A 10 -9.06 -3.02 -40.02
CA LEU A 10 -7.95 -2.20 -39.57
C LEU A 10 -8.14 -1.90 -38.07
N LEU A 11 -7.46 -2.65 -37.21
CA LEU A 11 -7.34 -2.33 -35.78
C LEU A 11 -6.41 -1.12 -35.63
N LEU A 12 -6.99 0.08 -35.54
CA LEU A 12 -6.28 1.25 -35.02
C LEU A 12 -6.04 1.05 -33.53
N SER A 13 -4.81 0.68 -33.16
CA SER A 13 -4.36 0.77 -31.79
C SER A 13 -4.18 2.24 -31.41
N LEU A 14 -5.17 2.82 -30.71
CA LEU A 14 -4.97 4.06 -29.96
C LEU A 14 -4.00 3.75 -28.81
N ALA A 15 -2.72 4.01 -29.03
CA ALA A 15 -1.79 4.22 -27.93
C ALA A 15 -2.17 5.53 -27.26
N GLY A 16 -3.06 5.46 -26.27
CA GLY A 16 -3.36 6.58 -25.40
C GLY A 16 -2.07 7.04 -24.72
N LEU A 17 -1.66 8.28 -24.98
CA LEU A 17 -0.71 8.98 -24.14
C LEU A 17 -1.32 9.00 -22.73
N ALA A 18 -0.81 8.17 -21.83
CA ALA A 18 -1.13 8.26 -20.42
C ALA A 18 -0.63 9.62 -19.94
N GLY A 19 -1.52 10.62 -19.91
CA GLY A 19 -1.26 11.88 -19.24
C GLY A 19 -0.85 11.58 -17.79
N ALA A 20 0.16 12.29 -17.29
CA ALA A 20 0.55 12.16 -15.89
C ALA A 20 -0.70 12.31 -15.01
N ALA A 21 -0.89 11.36 -14.10
CA ALA A 21 -1.99 11.37 -13.15
C ALA A 21 -2.06 12.74 -12.46
N PRO A 22 -3.26 13.35 -12.34
CA PRO A 22 -3.42 14.56 -11.54
C PRO A 22 -2.83 14.35 -10.14
N GLU A 23 -1.89 15.21 -9.76
CA GLU A 23 -1.16 15.14 -8.49
C GLU A 23 -1.22 16.49 -7.78
N LEU A 24 -1.43 16.45 -6.47
CA LEU A 24 -1.32 17.60 -5.58
C LEU A 24 -0.27 17.30 -4.50
N MET A 25 0.90 17.90 -4.66
CA MET A 25 1.97 17.80 -3.67
C MET A 25 1.64 18.63 -2.43
N ILE A 26 1.76 18.01 -1.26
CA ILE A 26 1.59 18.68 0.04
C ILE A 26 2.93 18.90 0.72
N TYR A 27 3.79 17.87 0.72
CA TYR A 27 5.11 17.94 1.33
C TYR A 27 6.09 17.09 0.53
N ASN A 28 7.26 17.65 0.22
CA ASN A 28 8.31 17.01 -0.55
C ASN A 28 9.71 17.24 0.06
N GLY A 29 9.77 17.42 1.38
CA GLY A 29 11.02 17.48 2.13
C GLY A 29 11.46 18.86 2.58
N ASP A 30 10.65 19.90 2.38
CA ASP A 30 10.97 21.27 2.83
C ASP A 30 9.73 21.99 3.37
N THR A 31 9.58 22.06 4.70
CA THR A 31 8.40 22.71 5.30
C THR A 31 8.40 24.22 5.16
N LEU A 32 9.49 24.86 4.74
CA LEU A 32 9.55 26.31 4.55
C LEU A 32 9.02 26.72 3.18
N ILE A 33 9.26 25.87 2.16
CA ILE A 33 8.88 26.15 0.77
C ILE A 33 7.56 25.47 0.41
N ASP A 34 7.39 24.21 0.81
CA ASP A 34 6.21 23.44 0.46
C ASP A 34 4.95 24.13 1.01
N ARG A 35 3.95 24.31 0.15
CA ARG A 35 2.70 25.04 0.46
C ARG A 35 2.94 26.46 1.03
N GLY A 36 4.07 27.08 0.72
CA GLY A 36 4.48 28.39 1.25
C GLY A 36 4.62 28.43 2.76
N GLY A 37 4.87 27.27 3.37
CA GLY A 37 5.01 27.08 4.81
C GLY A 37 4.12 25.96 5.33
N ILE A 38 4.71 25.08 6.13
CA ILE A 38 4.02 24.06 6.91
C ILE A 38 4.49 24.21 8.36
N SER A 39 3.59 24.64 9.24
CA SER A 39 3.86 24.66 10.67
C SER A 39 3.62 23.28 11.28
N MET A 40 4.52 22.87 12.17
CA MET A 40 4.48 21.61 12.88
C MET A 40 3.95 21.83 14.30
N GLY A 41 3.14 20.89 14.77
CA GLY A 41 2.57 20.95 16.10
C GLY A 41 2.49 19.58 16.76
N GLU A 42 2.03 19.60 17.99
CA GLU A 42 1.90 18.44 18.85
C GLU A 42 0.42 18.13 19.07
N TRP A 43 0.11 16.85 19.24
CA TRP A 43 -1.19 16.44 19.72
C TRP A 43 -1.00 15.42 20.84
N GLY A 44 -1.52 15.73 22.03
CA GLY A 44 -1.23 14.96 23.24
C GLY A 44 0.27 14.95 23.53
N SER A 45 0.85 13.78 23.81
CA SER A 45 2.31 13.62 24.00
C SER A 45 3.05 13.15 22.73
N GLY A 46 2.42 13.23 21.55
CA GLY A 46 3.10 13.01 20.28
C GLY A 46 3.56 14.32 19.65
N HIS A 47 4.54 14.26 18.77
CA HIS A 47 5.07 15.44 18.08
C HIS A 47 5.65 15.08 16.71
N VAL A 48 5.88 16.11 15.90
CA VAL A 48 6.58 16.03 14.63
C VAL A 48 7.66 17.11 14.58
N VAL A 49 8.84 16.72 14.10
CA VAL A 49 9.98 17.62 13.89
C VAL A 49 10.62 17.30 12.56
N GLU A 50 11.29 18.28 11.96
CA GLU A 50 12.18 18.02 10.85
C GLU A 50 13.42 17.24 11.32
N SER A 51 13.94 16.38 10.45
CA SER A 51 15.12 15.56 10.72
C SER A 51 15.96 15.41 9.45
N TYR A 52 17.27 15.31 9.67
CA TYR A 52 18.28 14.95 8.66
C TYR A 52 18.79 13.51 8.84
N ASP A 53 18.23 12.76 9.81
CA ASP A 53 18.68 11.42 10.17
C ASP A 53 18.51 10.43 8.99
N VAL A 54 17.57 10.73 8.08
CA VAL A 54 17.34 10.00 6.83
C VAL A 54 16.98 10.99 5.71
N HIS A 55 17.16 10.56 4.46
CA HIS A 55 16.93 11.38 3.27
C HIS A 55 15.99 10.67 2.27
N TYR A 56 15.26 11.46 1.47
CA TYR A 56 14.45 10.98 0.35
C TYR A 56 14.61 11.84 -0.92
N ILE A 57 13.93 12.99 -1.02
CA ILE A 57 14.02 13.92 -2.18
C ILE A 57 14.49 15.30 -1.71
N GLY A 58 13.73 15.93 -0.80
CA GLY A 58 14.09 17.23 -0.25
C GLY A 58 15.17 17.18 0.85
N PRO A 59 15.61 18.35 1.35
CA PRO A 59 16.73 18.46 2.29
C PRO A 59 16.46 17.76 3.63
N LYS A 60 15.19 17.62 4.02
CA LYS A 60 14.76 17.08 5.30
C LYS A 60 13.63 16.07 5.13
N VAL A 61 13.36 15.34 6.20
CA VAL A 61 12.15 14.53 6.36
C VAL A 61 11.44 14.91 7.65
N LEU A 62 10.17 14.54 7.79
CA LEU A 62 9.44 14.69 9.05
C LEU A 62 9.69 13.45 9.91
N ARG A 63 10.23 13.62 11.12
CA ARG A 63 10.27 12.57 12.14
C ARG A 63 9.06 12.72 13.05
N VAL A 64 8.22 11.70 13.08
CA VAL A 64 6.99 11.66 13.88
C VAL A 64 7.19 10.72 15.07
N LEU A 65 6.93 11.23 16.27
CA LEU A 65 6.72 10.42 17.46
C LEU A 65 5.21 10.30 17.69
N SER A 66 4.67 9.08 17.61
CA SER A 66 3.31 8.79 18.05
C SER A 66 3.34 8.00 19.36
N GLN A 67 2.36 8.25 20.23
CA GLN A 67 2.12 7.53 21.48
C GLN A 67 0.75 6.80 21.46
N GLY A 68 0.20 6.54 20.26
CA GLY A 68 -1.11 5.93 20.04
C GLY A 68 -2.04 6.79 19.18
N TYR A 69 -3.30 6.35 19.02
CA TYR A 69 -4.26 6.91 18.06
C TYR A 69 -4.68 8.37 18.30
N TYR A 70 -4.37 8.91 19.48
CA TYR A 70 -4.75 10.26 19.89
C TYR A 70 -3.54 11.07 20.34
N GLN A 71 -2.33 10.63 19.99
CA GLN A 71 -1.10 11.29 20.38
C GLN A 71 -0.08 11.17 19.24
N GLY A 72 0.14 12.24 18.50
CA GLY A 72 0.87 12.18 17.23
C GLY A 72 1.28 13.56 16.71
N GLY A 73 1.67 13.59 15.44
CA GLY A 73 2.14 14.81 14.78
C GLY A 73 1.00 15.60 14.13
N VAL A 74 1.08 16.93 14.22
CA VAL A 74 0.17 17.86 13.53
C VAL A 74 0.97 18.66 12.51
N LEU A 75 0.45 18.77 11.29
CA LEU A 75 0.93 19.67 10.26
C LEU A 75 -0.19 20.65 9.92
N THR A 76 0.11 21.94 9.93
CA THR A 76 -0.80 23.01 9.52
C THR A 76 -0.21 23.67 8.29
N LEU A 77 -1.02 23.82 7.24
CA LEU A 77 -0.58 24.45 5.99
C LEU A 77 -0.80 25.96 6.10
N GLU A 78 0.26 26.74 5.92
CA GLU A 78 0.14 28.21 5.89
C GLU A 78 -0.69 28.66 4.68
N ASN A 79 -0.55 27.98 3.53
CA ASN A 79 -1.46 28.14 2.40
C ASN A 79 -2.33 26.89 2.19
N PRO A 80 -3.63 26.93 2.54
CA PRO A 80 -4.57 25.84 2.31
C PRO A 80 -4.55 25.32 0.87
N ALA A 81 -4.62 24.01 0.71
CA ALA A 81 -4.54 23.35 -0.58
C ALA A 81 -5.94 23.06 -1.13
N SER A 82 -6.25 23.59 -2.32
CA SER A 82 -7.43 23.15 -3.05
C SER A 82 -7.25 21.71 -3.48
N PHE A 83 -8.14 20.84 -2.99
CA PHE A 83 -8.14 19.41 -3.28
C PHE A 83 -9.54 18.90 -3.68
N GLN A 84 -10.45 19.82 -4.01
CA GLN A 84 -11.83 19.53 -4.42
C GLN A 84 -11.90 18.52 -5.58
N ALA A 85 -10.97 18.61 -6.55
CA ALA A 85 -10.88 17.67 -7.65
C ALA A 85 -10.65 16.22 -7.18
N PHE A 86 -9.91 16.03 -6.09
CA PHE A 86 -9.65 14.71 -5.51
C PHE A 86 -10.84 14.22 -4.67
N VAL A 87 -11.47 15.10 -3.90
CA VAL A 87 -12.65 14.74 -3.09
C VAL A 87 -13.81 14.23 -3.97
N SER A 88 -13.90 14.74 -5.19
CA SER A 88 -14.97 14.39 -6.15
C SER A 88 -14.68 13.13 -6.96
N ASP A 89 -13.44 12.61 -6.91
CA ASP A 89 -13.00 11.51 -7.76
C ASP A 89 -12.92 10.21 -6.95
N PRO A 90 -13.61 9.13 -7.37
CA PRO A 90 -13.56 7.85 -6.65
C PRO A 90 -12.15 7.26 -6.62
N ASN A 91 -11.35 7.48 -7.66
CA ASN A 91 -9.98 6.97 -7.81
C ASN A 91 -8.93 7.90 -7.19
N ALA A 92 -9.33 8.82 -6.30
CA ALA A 92 -8.39 9.67 -5.58
C ALA A 92 -7.81 8.97 -4.35
N TYR A 93 -6.51 9.12 -4.16
CA TYR A 93 -5.75 8.54 -3.06
C TYR A 93 -4.96 9.63 -2.34
N PHE A 94 -4.96 9.56 -1.01
CA PHE A 94 -3.97 10.21 -0.17
C PHE A 94 -2.73 9.31 -0.05
N GLU A 95 -1.58 9.81 -0.47
CA GLU A 95 -0.33 9.07 -0.42
C GLU A 95 0.69 9.73 0.49
N PHE A 96 1.44 8.90 1.20
CA PHE A 96 2.63 9.35 1.89
C PHE A 96 3.69 8.26 1.95
N LEU A 97 4.94 8.68 1.92
CA LEU A 97 6.09 7.79 2.03
C LEU A 97 6.56 7.72 3.45
N VAL A 98 6.62 6.51 4.01
CA VAL A 98 7.07 6.28 5.37
C VAL A 98 8.32 5.42 5.44
N LYS A 99 9.13 5.66 6.45
CA LYS A 99 10.28 4.83 6.79
C LYS A 99 10.30 4.57 8.30
N PRO A 100 10.60 3.34 8.75
CA PRO A 100 10.63 3.07 10.18
C PRO A 100 11.84 3.69 10.86
N GLY A 101 11.70 3.98 12.15
CA GLY A 101 12.80 4.32 13.04
C GLY A 101 13.72 3.14 13.36
N VAL A 102 14.79 3.43 14.10
CA VAL A 102 15.69 2.42 14.67
C VAL A 102 15.12 1.98 16.01
N VAL A 103 14.79 0.69 16.14
CA VAL A 103 14.36 0.09 17.39
C VAL A 103 15.60 -0.46 18.11
N PRO A 104 15.95 0.03 19.32
CA PRO A 104 17.06 -0.53 20.09
C PRO A 104 16.83 -2.01 20.37
N ARG A 105 17.85 -2.84 20.15
CA ARG A 105 17.81 -4.23 20.62
C ARG A 105 18.06 -4.21 22.13
N PRO A 106 17.23 -4.88 22.96
CA PRO A 106 17.58 -5.07 24.36
C PRO A 106 18.92 -5.80 24.40
N SER A 107 19.93 -5.19 25.00
CA SER A 107 21.21 -5.85 25.21
C SER A 107 20.96 -7.06 26.12
N SER A 108 21.31 -8.26 25.65
CA SER A 108 21.52 -9.38 26.56
C SER A 108 22.78 -9.05 27.36
N ALA A 109 22.61 -8.25 28.41
CA ALA A 109 23.67 -7.98 29.37
C ALA A 109 23.89 -9.26 30.19
N THR A 110 24.64 -10.21 29.63
CA THR A 110 25.40 -11.12 30.47
C THR A 110 26.40 -10.23 31.20
N ALA A 111 26.26 -10.12 32.51
CA ALA A 111 27.13 -9.33 33.37
C ALA A 111 28.57 -9.87 33.30
N SER A 112 29.35 -9.46 32.30
CA SER A 112 30.80 -9.63 32.30
C SER A 112 31.38 -8.52 33.16
N ARG A 113 31.69 -8.89 34.40
CA ARG A 113 32.33 -8.05 35.39
C ARG A 113 33.81 -7.87 35.00
N GLY A 114 34.14 -6.76 34.33
CA GLY A 114 35.52 -6.29 34.22
C GLY A 114 35.86 -5.55 32.93
N GLY A 115 36.46 -4.36 33.08
CA GLY A 115 37.24 -3.69 32.02
C GLY A 115 36.67 -2.36 31.55
N GLY A 116 37.19 -1.26 32.11
CA GLY A 116 36.92 0.10 31.64
C GLY A 116 37.47 0.33 30.24
N GLY A 117 36.58 0.74 29.33
CA GLY A 117 36.91 1.24 28.01
C GLY A 117 35.66 1.87 27.42
N THR A 118 35.71 3.17 27.14
CA THR A 118 34.67 3.92 26.42
C THR A 118 34.65 3.48 24.96
N ALA A 119 34.08 2.31 24.69
CA ALA A 119 33.66 1.94 23.35
C ALA A 119 32.34 2.66 23.07
N ALA A 120 32.32 3.49 22.03
CA ALA A 120 31.10 4.06 21.49
C ALA A 120 30.07 2.94 21.32
N GLN A 121 29.01 2.98 22.13
CA GLN A 121 27.97 1.98 22.14
C GLN A 121 27.21 2.08 20.81
N GLN A 122 27.71 1.39 19.78
CA GLN A 122 27.01 1.19 18.53
C GLN A 122 25.69 0.49 18.87
N THR A 123 24.61 1.28 18.89
CA THR A 123 23.25 0.80 19.02
C THR A 123 22.95 -0.06 17.79
N THR A 124 23.20 -1.35 17.90
CA THR A 124 22.80 -2.40 16.96
C THR A 124 21.28 -2.58 17.05
N GLY A 125 20.54 -1.55 16.65
CA GLY A 125 19.09 -1.53 16.58
C GLY A 125 18.59 -2.06 15.23
N ARG A 126 17.36 -2.60 15.21
CA ARG A 126 16.71 -3.05 13.98
C ARG A 126 15.85 -1.92 13.42
N VAL A 127 16.01 -1.62 12.13
CA VAL A 127 15.12 -0.69 11.39
C VAL A 127 13.80 -1.41 11.09
N ALA A 128 12.76 -1.10 11.86
CA ALA A 128 11.46 -1.78 11.75
C ALA A 128 10.33 -0.92 12.32
N PHE A 129 9.15 -1.01 11.72
CA PHE A 129 7.93 -0.44 12.29
C PHE A 129 7.49 -1.29 13.48
N LEU A 130 7.15 -0.64 14.59
CA LEU A 130 6.41 -1.27 15.68
C LEU A 130 4.90 -1.16 15.43
N LEU A 131 4.45 -0.07 14.81
CA LEU A 131 3.08 0.17 14.41
C LEU A 131 2.60 -0.88 13.40
N ARG A 132 1.29 -1.13 13.43
CA ARG A 132 0.60 -2.03 12.48
C ARG A 132 -0.39 -1.28 11.60
N SER A 133 -0.84 -0.12 12.06
CA SER A 133 -1.78 0.71 11.35
C SER A 133 -1.61 2.18 11.74
N PHE A 134 -2.01 3.04 10.81
CA PHE A 134 -2.09 4.48 10.98
C PHE A 134 -3.52 4.90 11.24
N ARG A 135 -3.65 6.00 11.97
CA ARG A 135 -4.81 6.87 11.85
C ARG A 135 -4.34 8.16 11.22
N VAL A 136 -5.09 8.63 10.24
CA VAL A 136 -4.81 9.89 9.54
C VAL A 136 -6.05 10.76 9.59
N ILE A 137 -5.86 12.04 9.89
CA ILE A 137 -6.92 13.04 9.86
C ILE A 137 -6.53 14.12 8.86
N LEU A 138 -7.40 14.33 7.87
CA LEU A 138 -7.36 15.50 7.00
C LEU A 138 -8.19 16.59 7.67
N VAL A 139 -7.58 17.76 7.93
CA VAL A 139 -8.28 18.93 8.45
C VAL A 139 -8.67 19.79 7.27
N THR A 140 -9.97 20.05 7.12
CA THR A 140 -10.53 20.73 5.94
C THR A 140 -11.36 21.96 6.32
N ASP A 141 -11.78 22.74 5.33
CA ASP A 141 -12.75 23.82 5.48
C ASP A 141 -14.14 23.36 5.95
N LYS A 142 -14.47 22.07 5.78
CA LYS A 142 -15.75 21.47 6.18
C LYS A 142 -15.63 20.55 7.39
N GLY A 143 -14.51 20.60 8.11
CA GLY A 143 -14.25 19.76 9.28
C GLY A 143 -13.24 18.65 9.00
N GLN A 144 -13.28 17.59 9.80
CA GLN A 144 -12.28 16.53 9.74
C GLN A 144 -12.76 15.36 8.87
N MET A 145 -11.88 14.89 7.99
CA MET A 145 -12.01 13.59 7.33
C MET A 145 -11.04 12.62 7.99
N ILE A 146 -11.52 11.49 8.49
CA ILE A 146 -10.77 10.59 9.39
C ILE A 146 -10.73 9.18 8.81
N VAL A 147 -9.54 8.62 8.72
CA VAL A 147 -9.35 7.18 8.54
C VAL A 147 -8.73 6.59 9.81
N ASP A 148 -9.39 5.59 10.38
CA ASP A 148 -8.96 4.91 11.59
C ASP A 148 -8.41 3.53 11.26
N GLY A 149 -7.16 3.26 11.63
CA GLY A 149 -6.59 1.91 11.56
C GLY A 149 -6.17 1.45 10.16
N TRP A 150 -5.80 2.36 9.26
CA TRP A 150 -5.28 2.00 7.93
C TRP A 150 -4.01 1.14 8.05
N PRO A 151 -3.97 -0.09 7.51
CA PRO A 151 -2.92 -1.04 7.80
C PRO A 151 -1.59 -0.70 7.10
N LEU A 152 -0.49 -0.88 7.82
CA LEU A 152 0.85 -0.94 7.26
C LEU A 152 1.07 -2.36 6.70
N ARG A 153 0.47 -2.68 5.54
CA ARG A 153 0.74 -3.95 4.85
C ARG A 153 2.14 -3.96 4.21
N ARG A 154 2.56 -5.11 3.68
CA ARG A 154 3.73 -5.21 2.80
C ARG A 154 3.45 -4.38 1.54
N SER A 155 3.70 -3.08 1.63
CA SER A 155 3.56 -2.16 0.52
C SER A 155 4.79 -2.22 -0.38
N THR A 156 4.69 -1.60 -1.54
CA THR A 156 5.80 -1.44 -2.48
C THR A 156 6.99 -0.85 -1.74
N LEU A 157 8.02 -1.67 -1.54
CA LEU A 157 9.29 -1.22 -1.00
C LEU A 157 9.92 -0.31 -2.04
N ILE A 158 10.13 0.93 -1.64
CA ILE A 158 10.98 1.87 -2.36
C ILE A 158 12.37 1.73 -1.73
N GLY A 159 13.42 1.92 -2.53
CA GLY A 159 14.81 1.79 -2.07
C GLY A 159 15.06 2.48 -0.72
N GLY A 160 15.90 1.88 0.13
CA GLY A 160 16.27 2.47 1.41
C GLY A 160 15.23 2.34 2.53
N ASN A 161 14.41 1.28 2.52
CA ASN A 161 13.32 1.00 3.50
C ASN A 161 12.16 2.00 3.49
N TRP A 162 12.06 2.82 2.45
CA TRP A 162 10.89 3.64 2.22
C TRP A 162 9.72 2.78 1.77
N ARG A 163 8.53 3.12 2.22
CA ARG A 163 7.29 2.43 1.91
C ARG A 163 6.26 3.46 1.51
N ARG A 164 5.64 3.26 0.34
CA ARG A 164 4.47 4.03 -0.04
C ARG A 164 3.25 3.49 0.67
N LEU A 165 2.48 4.38 1.29
CA LEU A 165 1.14 4.13 1.77
C LEU A 165 0.18 4.94 0.90
N SER A 166 -0.82 4.27 0.35
CA SER A 166 -1.88 4.89 -0.44
C SER A 166 -3.20 4.57 0.26
N ILE A 167 -3.98 5.59 0.58
CA ILE A 167 -5.28 5.50 1.23
C ILE A 167 -6.32 6.07 0.27
N PRO A 168 -7.29 5.29 -0.23
CA PRO A 168 -8.39 5.85 -1.01
C PRO A 168 -9.09 6.95 -0.22
N LEU A 169 -9.42 8.08 -0.85
CA LEU A 169 -10.15 9.15 -0.18
C LEU A 169 -11.53 8.67 0.31
N SER A 170 -12.13 7.69 -0.37
CA SER A 170 -13.37 7.01 0.03
C SER A 170 -13.27 6.28 1.38
N ALA A 171 -12.05 5.96 1.86
CA ALA A 171 -11.85 5.35 3.17
C ALA A 171 -11.93 6.35 4.32
N PHE A 172 -11.88 7.66 4.05
CA PHE A 172 -11.99 8.70 5.06
C PHE A 172 -13.45 9.02 5.36
N LYS A 173 -13.82 8.95 6.63
CA LYS A 173 -15.15 9.30 7.13
C LYS A 173 -15.18 10.79 7.49
N SER A 174 -16.21 11.50 7.04
CA SER A 174 -16.47 12.90 7.41
C SER A 174 -17.79 13.00 8.17
N ALA A 175 -17.84 13.90 9.16
CA ALA A 175 -19.11 14.26 9.81
C ALA A 175 -19.92 15.29 8.99
N SER A 176 -19.27 16.02 8.08
CA SER A 176 -19.92 16.96 7.18
C SER A 176 -20.53 16.21 5.99
N SER A 177 -21.77 16.56 5.65
CA SER A 177 -22.43 16.15 4.41
C SER A 177 -21.99 16.98 3.21
N GLU A 178 -21.45 18.18 3.43
CA GLU A 178 -20.89 19.02 2.37
C GLU A 178 -19.49 18.53 1.98
N PRO A 179 -19.19 18.46 0.66
CA PRO A 179 -17.86 18.09 0.20
C PRO A 179 -16.84 19.16 0.58
N ALA A 180 -15.71 18.72 1.13
CA ALA A 180 -14.59 19.59 1.43
C ALA A 180 -13.93 20.14 0.16
N THR A 181 -13.42 21.37 0.22
CA THR A 181 -12.76 22.02 -0.92
C THR A 181 -11.30 22.35 -0.65
N LEU A 182 -10.97 22.68 0.61
CA LEU A 182 -9.64 23.09 1.03
C LEU A 182 -9.12 22.18 2.13
N LEU A 183 -7.89 21.72 1.98
CA LEU A 183 -7.11 21.08 3.02
C LEU A 183 -6.31 22.15 3.76
N THR A 184 -6.47 22.22 5.08
CA THR A 184 -5.78 23.19 5.94
C THR A 184 -4.70 22.54 6.79
N GLY A 185 -4.74 21.22 6.97
CA GLY A 185 -3.75 20.51 7.77
C GLY A 185 -3.91 19.00 7.74
N LEU A 186 -2.95 18.32 8.35
CA LEU A 186 -2.86 16.88 8.44
C LEU A 186 -2.50 16.48 9.87
N ARG A 187 -2.99 15.31 10.31
CA ARG A 187 -2.57 14.72 11.57
C ARG A 187 -2.27 13.24 11.38
N PHE A 188 -1.16 12.80 11.96
CA PHE A 188 -0.65 11.44 11.82
C PHE A 188 -0.51 10.78 13.17
N PHE A 189 -1.10 9.60 13.30
CA PHE A 189 -1.05 8.80 14.50
C PHE A 189 -0.76 7.34 14.16
N ALA A 190 -0.16 6.61 15.09
CA ALA A 190 0.03 5.17 15.01
C ALA A 190 -0.88 4.47 16.03
N ASN A 191 -1.12 3.19 15.83
CA ASN A 191 -1.90 2.37 16.77
C ASN A 191 -1.20 2.08 18.11
N ARG A 192 0.06 2.52 18.26
CA ARG A 192 0.88 2.37 19.47
C ARG A 192 2.06 3.34 19.42
N ALA A 193 2.84 3.37 20.51
CA ALA A 193 4.09 4.11 20.54
C ALA A 193 5.07 3.64 19.45
N ASP A 194 5.48 4.55 18.58
CA ASP A 194 6.45 4.30 17.51
C ASP A 194 7.09 5.61 17.00
N ILE A 195 8.28 5.50 16.42
CA ILE A 195 8.96 6.58 15.70
C ILE A 195 9.07 6.19 14.24
N PHE A 196 8.61 7.07 13.36
CA PHE A 196 8.73 6.88 11.92
C PHE A 196 9.01 8.19 11.21
N TYR A 197 9.48 8.10 9.99
CA TYR A 197 9.76 9.23 9.13
C TYR A 197 8.73 9.32 8.01
N ILE A 198 8.35 10.54 7.62
CA ILE A 198 7.57 10.84 6.43
C ILE A 198 8.46 11.63 5.47
N GLY A 199 8.63 11.12 4.24
CA GLY A 199 9.50 11.72 3.22
C GLY A 199 8.75 12.54 2.17
N GLN A 200 7.47 12.22 1.94
CA GLN A 200 6.62 12.90 0.96
C GLN A 200 5.15 12.69 1.34
N ILE A 201 4.30 13.68 1.04
CA ILE A 201 2.84 13.62 1.20
C ILE A 201 2.19 14.25 -0.04
N ARG A 202 1.20 13.59 -0.63
CA ARG A 202 0.49 14.06 -1.81
C ARG A 202 -0.91 13.46 -1.95
N PHE A 203 -1.70 14.03 -2.84
CA PHE A 203 -2.89 13.39 -3.39
C PHE A 203 -2.64 13.04 -4.85
N VAL A 204 -3.17 11.90 -5.30
CA VAL A 204 -3.06 11.43 -6.69
C VAL A 204 -4.38 10.80 -7.12
N ILE A 205 -4.70 10.92 -8.41
CA ILE A 205 -5.80 10.15 -9.02
C ILE A 205 -5.20 8.97 -9.77
N ASP A 206 -5.55 7.74 -9.39
CA ASP A 206 -5.01 6.52 -10.00
C ASP A 206 -6.09 5.73 -10.74
N ASN A 207 -6.15 5.97 -12.05
CA ASN A 207 -7.04 5.26 -12.98
C ASN A 207 -6.41 3.97 -13.57
N SER A 208 -5.26 3.53 -13.08
CA SER A 208 -4.65 2.30 -13.59
C SER A 208 -5.54 1.09 -13.29
N PRO A 209 -5.78 0.19 -14.26
CA PRO A 209 -6.54 -1.02 -13.99
C PRO A 209 -5.73 -1.98 -13.12
N ILE A 210 -6.43 -2.83 -12.36
CA ILE A 210 -5.78 -3.97 -11.71
C ILE A 210 -5.31 -4.93 -12.80
N ARG A 211 -4.07 -5.40 -12.70
CA ARG A 211 -3.53 -6.48 -13.53
C ARG A 211 -3.07 -7.60 -12.63
N VAL A 212 -3.31 -8.83 -13.06
CA VAL A 212 -2.83 -10.02 -12.35
C VAL A 212 -2.25 -11.01 -13.35
N LYS A 213 -1.12 -11.59 -12.99
CA LYS A 213 -0.53 -12.72 -13.68
C LYS A 213 -0.50 -13.90 -12.72
N VAL A 214 -1.09 -15.00 -13.15
CA VAL A 214 -1.18 -16.23 -12.36
C VAL A 214 -0.17 -17.23 -12.89
N THR A 215 0.48 -17.96 -11.99
CA THR A 215 1.35 -19.09 -12.34
C THR A 215 1.10 -20.28 -11.43
N ALA A 216 1.22 -21.48 -11.98
CA ALA A 216 1.22 -22.74 -11.25
C ALA A 216 2.59 -23.41 -11.41
N LYS A 217 3.17 -23.91 -10.32
CA LYS A 217 4.47 -24.59 -10.32
C LYS A 217 4.47 -25.84 -9.42
N PRO A 218 4.72 -27.04 -9.98
CA PRO A 218 4.69 -27.35 -11.42
C PRO A 218 3.25 -27.27 -11.96
N ASP A 219 3.09 -27.11 -13.27
CA ASP A 219 1.79 -27.11 -13.97
C ASP A 219 1.29 -28.52 -14.30
N ARG A 220 2.13 -29.54 -14.06
CA ARG A 220 1.79 -30.96 -14.09
C ARG A 220 2.31 -31.65 -12.82
N VAL A 221 1.44 -32.36 -12.11
CA VAL A 221 1.72 -33.04 -10.83
C VAL A 221 1.14 -34.46 -10.81
N ASP A 222 1.77 -35.36 -10.06
CA ASP A 222 1.13 -36.62 -9.69
C ASP A 222 0.08 -36.39 -8.59
N LEU A 223 -0.94 -37.25 -8.51
CA LEU A 223 -1.95 -37.17 -7.45
C LEU A 223 -1.30 -37.21 -6.07
N GLY A 224 -1.77 -36.33 -5.17
CA GLY A 224 -1.22 -36.22 -3.81
C GLY A 224 0.02 -35.31 -3.70
N GLU A 225 0.60 -34.86 -4.82
CA GLU A 225 1.68 -33.88 -4.80
C GLU A 225 1.16 -32.44 -4.72
N LYS A 226 2.03 -31.54 -4.24
CA LYS A 226 1.72 -30.12 -4.07
C LYS A 226 1.98 -29.35 -5.36
N VAL A 227 1.02 -28.52 -5.76
CA VAL A 227 1.24 -27.40 -6.67
C VAL A 227 1.33 -26.10 -5.87
N THR A 228 2.26 -25.22 -6.25
CA THR A 228 2.31 -23.85 -5.77
C THR A 228 1.65 -22.92 -6.79
N LEU A 229 0.67 -22.15 -6.34
CA LEU A 229 -0.02 -21.15 -7.15
C LEU A 229 0.37 -19.76 -6.66
N GLU A 230 0.80 -18.90 -7.59
CA GLU A 230 1.24 -17.53 -7.30
C GLU A 230 0.50 -16.53 -8.18
N ALA A 231 0.04 -15.44 -7.57
CA ALA A 231 -0.55 -14.29 -8.23
C ALA A 231 0.39 -13.08 -8.10
N GLU A 232 0.97 -12.67 -9.22
CA GLU A 232 1.69 -11.41 -9.37
C GLU A 232 0.66 -10.31 -9.67
N VAL A 233 0.37 -9.47 -8.67
CA VAL A 233 -0.65 -8.42 -8.76
C VAL A 233 0.00 -7.05 -8.93
N ASP A 234 -0.47 -6.31 -9.92
CA ASP A 234 -0.25 -4.87 -10.07
C ASP A 234 -1.60 -4.16 -9.94
N GLY A 235 -1.90 -3.67 -8.74
CA GLY A 235 -3.16 -2.97 -8.43
C GLY A 235 -3.10 -1.46 -8.59
N GLY A 236 -1.95 -0.90 -9.02
CA GLY A 236 -1.64 0.51 -8.80
C GLY A 236 -1.70 0.84 -7.29
N ASN A 237 -2.51 1.83 -6.93
CA ASN A 237 -2.71 2.31 -5.57
C ASN A 237 -3.85 1.60 -4.81
N ALA A 238 -4.60 0.71 -5.47
CA ALA A 238 -5.73 0.02 -4.86
C ALA A 238 -5.28 -0.90 -3.73
N TYR A 239 -6.16 -1.06 -2.72
CA TYR A 239 -5.90 -1.98 -1.63
C TYR A 239 -6.45 -3.36 -2.00
N THR A 240 -5.64 -4.16 -2.69
CA THR A 240 -6.10 -5.42 -3.31
C THR A 240 -6.15 -6.62 -2.35
N SER A 241 -7.12 -7.50 -2.56
CA SER A 241 -7.21 -8.85 -1.99
C SER A 241 -7.16 -9.91 -3.09
N VAL A 242 -6.63 -11.09 -2.79
CA VAL A 242 -6.52 -12.22 -3.72
C VAL A 242 -7.23 -13.43 -3.13
N SER A 243 -8.15 -14.02 -3.90
CA SER A 243 -8.81 -15.29 -3.59
C SER A 243 -8.67 -16.27 -4.75
N TRP A 244 -8.71 -17.56 -4.41
CA TRP A 244 -8.54 -18.67 -5.33
C TRP A 244 -9.74 -19.59 -5.24
N ASP A 245 -10.11 -20.10 -6.40
CA ASP A 245 -11.08 -21.18 -6.62
C ASP A 245 -10.36 -22.24 -7.46
N PHE A 246 -10.34 -23.47 -6.97
CA PHE A 246 -9.65 -24.59 -7.61
C PHE A 246 -10.60 -25.48 -8.42
N TYR A 247 -11.91 -25.20 -8.42
CA TYR A 247 -12.93 -26.08 -8.98
C TYR A 247 -14.01 -25.31 -9.76
N GLU A 248 -13.80 -25.08 -11.06
CA GLU A 248 -14.77 -24.39 -11.92
C GLU A 248 -16.20 -24.97 -11.89
N ALA A 249 -16.35 -26.27 -11.61
CA ALA A 249 -17.62 -26.99 -11.71
C ALA A 249 -18.65 -26.65 -10.62
N ASP A 250 -18.25 -26.07 -9.48
CA ASP A 250 -19.18 -25.68 -8.39
C ASP A 250 -19.45 -24.16 -8.32
N GLY A 251 -19.02 -23.45 -9.37
CA GLY A 251 -19.14 -22.00 -9.50
C GLY A 251 -18.04 -21.25 -8.76
N ILE A 252 -17.94 -19.93 -8.97
CA ILE A 252 -16.87 -19.14 -8.36
C ILE A 252 -17.07 -19.07 -6.84
N GLN A 253 -16.19 -19.76 -6.11
CA GLN A 253 -16.13 -19.76 -4.65
C GLN A 253 -14.77 -19.27 -4.14
N VAL A 254 -14.54 -19.37 -2.83
CA VAL A 254 -13.26 -19.01 -2.20
C VAL A 254 -12.73 -20.22 -1.45
N ASP A 255 -11.82 -20.95 -2.07
CA ASP A 255 -11.14 -22.10 -1.48
C ASP A 255 -9.89 -21.67 -0.69
N ALA A 256 -9.18 -20.65 -1.18
CA ALA A 256 -8.00 -20.12 -0.53
C ALA A 256 -7.83 -18.62 -0.75
N GLN A 257 -6.97 -18.00 0.05
CA GLN A 257 -6.67 -16.57 -0.03
C GLN A 257 -5.17 -16.28 0.09
N GLY A 258 -4.75 -15.19 -0.55
CA GLY A 258 -3.39 -14.68 -0.50
C GLY A 258 -2.66 -14.79 -1.85
N PRO A 259 -1.54 -14.06 -2.02
CA PRO A 259 -0.83 -13.99 -3.30
C PRO A 259 -0.07 -15.28 -3.65
N LYS A 260 0.06 -16.22 -2.70
CA LYS A 260 0.72 -17.50 -2.88
C LYS A 260 0.02 -18.55 -2.03
N VAL A 261 -0.39 -19.66 -2.64
CA VAL A 261 -1.10 -20.77 -1.99
C VAL A 261 -0.53 -22.11 -2.46
N GLU A 262 -0.63 -23.14 -1.62
CA GLU A 262 -0.30 -24.52 -1.98
C GLU A 262 -1.60 -25.33 -2.06
N TRP A 263 -1.71 -26.20 -3.06
CA TRP A 263 -2.87 -27.07 -3.25
C TRP A 263 -2.46 -28.48 -3.66
N ILE A 264 -3.34 -29.46 -3.39
CA ILE A 264 -3.13 -30.88 -3.73
C ILE A 264 -4.36 -31.39 -4.48
N TYR A 265 -4.14 -32.02 -5.64
CA TYR A 265 -5.20 -32.64 -6.42
C TYR A 265 -5.30 -34.14 -6.15
N HIS A 266 -6.53 -34.62 -5.98
CA HIS A 266 -6.84 -36.03 -5.70
C HIS A 266 -7.60 -36.74 -6.83
N ILE A 267 -8.01 -35.99 -7.86
CA ILE A 267 -8.71 -36.52 -9.02
C ILE A 267 -7.86 -36.24 -10.26
N PRO A 268 -7.58 -37.25 -11.11
CA PRO A 268 -6.80 -37.04 -12.32
C PRO A 268 -7.60 -36.21 -13.32
N GLY A 269 -6.93 -35.33 -14.05
CA GLY A 269 -7.55 -34.46 -15.04
C GLY A 269 -6.87 -33.10 -15.17
N GLU A 270 -7.40 -32.31 -16.09
CA GLU A 270 -7.07 -30.89 -16.21
C GLU A 270 -7.98 -30.10 -15.26
N HIS A 271 -7.37 -29.34 -14.35
CA HIS A 271 -8.07 -28.49 -13.39
C HIS A 271 -7.85 -27.02 -13.77
N VAL A 272 -8.94 -26.28 -13.96
CA VAL A 272 -8.91 -24.84 -14.18
C VAL A 272 -8.98 -24.14 -12.84
N VAL A 273 -7.92 -23.42 -12.49
CA VAL A 273 -7.83 -22.60 -11.28
C VAL A 273 -8.20 -21.17 -11.63
N THR A 274 -9.13 -20.58 -10.89
CA THR A 274 -9.55 -19.19 -11.02
C THR A 274 -8.98 -18.36 -9.87
N CYS A 275 -8.18 -17.34 -10.20
CA CYS A 275 -7.73 -16.32 -9.27
C CYS A 275 -8.59 -15.08 -9.42
N THR A 276 -9.15 -14.57 -8.33
CA THR A 276 -9.92 -13.33 -8.29
C THR A 276 -9.16 -12.29 -7.47
N VAL A 277 -8.97 -11.10 -8.04
CA VAL A 277 -8.31 -9.96 -7.40
C VAL A 277 -9.30 -8.80 -7.32
N SER A 278 -9.62 -8.37 -6.10
CA SER A 278 -10.58 -7.28 -5.85
C SER A 278 -9.91 -6.12 -5.10
N ASP A 279 -10.29 -4.88 -5.39
CA ASP A 279 -10.02 -3.78 -4.46
C ASP A 279 -10.95 -3.89 -3.25
N VAL A 280 -10.38 -3.94 -2.04
CA VAL A 280 -11.11 -4.14 -0.78
C VAL A 280 -12.12 -3.02 -0.52
N LEU A 281 -11.87 -1.82 -1.05
CA LEU A 281 -12.76 -0.67 -0.90
C LEU A 281 -13.72 -0.51 -2.10
N GLY A 282 -13.61 -1.39 -3.11
CA GLY A 282 -14.47 -1.36 -4.29
C GLY A 282 -14.24 -0.17 -5.22
N THR A 283 -13.09 0.51 -5.10
CA THR A 283 -12.76 1.69 -5.93
C THR A 283 -12.50 1.29 -7.37
N LYS A 284 -11.83 0.14 -7.57
CA LYS A 284 -11.52 -0.42 -8.88
C LYS A 284 -12.26 -1.72 -9.11
N GLU A 285 -12.55 -2.01 -10.38
CA GLU A 285 -13.19 -3.24 -10.79
C GLU A 285 -12.34 -4.47 -10.43
N THR A 286 -13.02 -5.54 -10.03
CA THR A 286 -12.42 -6.85 -9.77
C THR A 286 -11.93 -7.49 -11.06
N VAL A 287 -10.77 -8.14 -11.02
CA VAL A 287 -10.17 -8.85 -12.16
C VAL A 287 -9.99 -10.32 -11.84
N THR A 288 -10.35 -11.18 -12.79
CA THR A 288 -10.14 -12.62 -12.72
C THR A 288 -9.07 -13.07 -13.71
N ALA A 289 -8.26 -14.06 -13.33
CA ALA A 289 -7.32 -14.73 -14.22
C ALA A 289 -7.29 -16.22 -13.93
N THR A 290 -7.10 -17.03 -14.96
CA THR A 290 -7.13 -18.49 -14.85
C THR A 290 -5.77 -19.10 -15.18
N THR A 291 -5.46 -20.23 -14.54
CA THR A 291 -4.35 -21.12 -14.95
C THR A 291 -4.81 -22.56 -14.95
N LYS A 292 -4.14 -23.42 -15.71
CA LYS A 292 -4.42 -24.86 -15.76
C LYS A 292 -3.38 -25.64 -14.95
N VAL A 293 -3.82 -26.69 -14.26
CA VAL A 293 -2.95 -27.68 -13.64
C VAL A 293 -3.38 -29.07 -14.10
N THR A 294 -2.43 -29.86 -14.60
CA THR A 294 -2.67 -31.24 -15.01
C THR A 294 -2.29 -32.19 -13.88
N ALA A 295 -3.28 -32.82 -13.27
CA ALA A 295 -3.07 -33.85 -12.27
C ALA A 295 -3.12 -35.23 -12.94
N VAL A 296 -2.09 -36.05 -12.79
CA VAL A 296 -2.05 -37.40 -13.37
C VAL A 296 -2.05 -38.45 -12.29
N ALA A 297 -2.77 -39.55 -12.51
CA ALA A 297 -2.67 -40.72 -11.63
C ALA A 297 -1.21 -41.19 -11.67
N GLY A 298 -0.51 -41.09 -10.53
CA GLY A 298 0.90 -41.42 -10.45
C GLY A 298 1.15 -42.81 -11.03
N GLY A 299 2.06 -42.89 -12.01
CA GLY A 299 2.57 -44.17 -12.47
C GLY A 299 3.38 -44.76 -11.33
N GLY A 300 2.86 -45.82 -10.69
CA GLY A 300 3.60 -46.54 -9.66
C GLY A 300 4.99 -46.90 -10.16
N SER A 301 6.01 -46.36 -9.50
CA SER A 301 7.39 -46.87 -9.57
C SER A 301 7.60 -47.86 -8.44
#